data_AF-A0A1M7CAE5-F1
#
_entry.id   AF-A0A1M7CAE5-F1
#
_cell.length_a   1.000
_cell.length_b   1.000
_cell.length_c   1.000
_cell.angle_alpha   90.00
_cell.angle_beta   90.00
_cell.angle_gamma   90.00
#
_symmetry.space_group_name_H-M   'P 1'
#
loop_
_entity.id
_entity.type
_entity.pdbx_description
1 polymer ?
#
loop_
_entity_poly.entity_id
_entity_poly.type
_entity_poly.pdbx_seq_one_letter_code
_entity_poly.pdbx_strand_id
1 'polypeptide(L)'
;MRNFKFFIVVISLILGLFTGCSLMMVAIFDFEEITVRAEDEESYDFYKDDKLVCRDEKYCDIYHDKSDICRYVLEIRRGDVVFGRLYYGYWEERNFIVNMVSKRDEKKCPGYTATIKVDQVVKAREEALERKRIREEKERNAARWQQSPLSSSSAQ
;
A
#
# COMPACT_ATOMS: atom_id res chain seq x y z
N MET A 1 10.04 -36.05 -55.20
CA MET A 1 10.78 -34.91 -54.61
C MET A 1 10.23 -33.55 -55.06
N ARG A 2 8.92 -33.28 -54.91
CA ARG A 2 8.29 -32.02 -55.35
C ARG A 2 7.52 -31.29 -54.24
N ASN A 3 7.30 -31.96 -53.09
CA ASN A 3 6.47 -31.46 -51.99
C ASN A 3 7.30 -30.81 -50.85
N PHE A 4 8.63 -30.96 -50.86
CA PHE A 4 9.51 -30.44 -49.81
C PHE A 4 9.76 -28.93 -49.92
N LYS A 5 9.69 -28.37 -51.14
CA LYS A 5 9.89 -26.93 -51.38
C LYS A 5 8.72 -26.07 -50.89
N PHE A 6 7.50 -26.61 -50.90
CA PHE A 6 6.32 -25.88 -50.41
C PHE A 6 6.28 -25.78 -48.88
N PHE A 7 6.79 -26.79 -48.17
CA PHE A 7 6.83 -26.79 -46.70
C PHE A 7 7.74 -25.70 -46.13
N ILE A 8 8.88 -25.44 -46.77
CA ILE A 8 9.84 -24.42 -46.32
C ILE A 8 9.27 -23.01 -46.49
N VAL A 9 8.53 -22.74 -47.58
CA VAL A 9 7.93 -21.42 -47.83
C VAL A 9 6.83 -21.10 -46.82
N VAL A 10 6.02 -22.09 -46.44
CA VAL A 10 4.94 -21.91 -45.46
C VAL A 10 5.49 -21.69 -44.05
N ILE A 11 6.55 -22.40 -43.65
CA ILE A 11 7.20 -22.23 -42.34
C ILE A 11 7.87 -20.84 -42.23
N SER A 12 8.51 -20.36 -43.30
CA SER A 12 9.09 -19.01 -43.34
C SER A 12 8.04 -17.89 -43.25
N LEU A 13 6.83 -18.12 -43.79
CA LEU A 13 5.74 -17.14 -43.73
C LEU A 13 5.11 -17.06 -42.32
N ILE A 14 5.06 -18.18 -41.58
CA ILE A 14 4.55 -18.25 -40.21
C ILE A 14 5.55 -17.62 -39.22
N LEU A 15 6.86 -17.85 -39.41
CA LEU A 15 7.90 -17.23 -38.57
C LEU A 15 8.01 -15.70 -38.78
N GLY A 16 7.71 -15.19 -39.97
CA GLY A 16 7.67 -13.75 -40.26
C GLY A 16 6.47 -13.02 -39.65
N LEU A 17 5.38 -13.72 -39.31
CA LEU A 17 4.19 -13.13 -38.68
C LEU A 17 4.32 -13.01 -37.15
N PHE A 18 5.20 -13.80 -36.52
CA PHE A 18 5.39 -13.76 -35.05
C PHE A 18 6.49 -12.81 -34.58
N THR A 19 7.41 -12.37 -35.44
CA THR A 19 8.48 -11.43 -35.04
C THR A 19 8.04 -9.96 -35.02
N GLY A 20 6.85 -9.64 -35.52
CA GLY A 20 6.32 -8.26 -35.57
C GLY A 20 5.56 -7.78 -34.33
N CYS A 21 5.10 -8.67 -33.44
CA CYS A 21 4.31 -8.28 -32.26
C CYS A 21 5.11 -8.19 -30.96
N SER A 22 6.34 -8.70 -30.92
CA SER A 22 7.10 -8.80 -29.65
C SER A 22 7.81 -7.52 -29.23
N LEU A 23 7.91 -6.52 -30.11
CA LEU A 23 8.56 -5.23 -29.80
C LEU A 23 7.60 -4.19 -29.20
N MET A 24 6.30 -4.48 -29.12
CA MET A 24 5.29 -3.52 -28.63
C MET A 24 4.90 -3.70 -27.16
N MET A 25 5.73 -4.39 -26.36
CA MET A 25 5.49 -4.60 -24.92
C MET A 25 6.50 -3.88 -24.01
N VAL A 26 7.42 -3.08 -24.55
CA VAL A 26 8.42 -2.34 -23.74
C VAL A 26 8.03 -0.86 -23.54
N ALA A 27 6.86 -0.44 -24.00
CA ALA A 27 6.48 0.98 -24.06
C ALA A 27 5.44 1.46 -23.03
N ILE A 28 4.93 0.63 -22.12
CA ILE A 28 3.56 0.91 -21.60
C ILE A 28 3.47 1.47 -20.18
N PHE A 29 4.45 1.35 -19.27
CA PHE A 29 4.28 1.91 -17.92
C PHE A 29 5.59 2.49 -17.38
N ASP A 30 5.80 3.80 -17.54
CA ASP A 30 6.88 4.56 -16.90
C ASP A 30 6.55 4.83 -15.43
N PHE A 31 6.33 3.76 -14.67
CA PHE A 31 6.01 3.82 -13.25
C PHE A 31 7.23 3.40 -12.42
N GLU A 32 7.26 3.87 -11.18
CA GLU A 32 8.15 3.46 -10.11
C GLU A 32 7.32 2.85 -8.99
N GLU A 33 7.75 1.71 -8.48
CA GLU A 33 7.10 1.01 -7.37
C GLU A 33 7.79 1.39 -6.05
N ILE A 34 6.98 1.72 -5.04
CA ILE A 34 7.43 2.13 -3.72
C ILE A 34 6.73 1.25 -2.69
N THR A 35 7.49 0.41 -2.00
CA THR A 35 6.96 -0.44 -0.91
C THR A 35 6.94 0.35 0.39
N VAL A 36 5.74 0.51 0.95
CA VAL A 36 5.50 1.21 2.22
C VAL A 36 5.29 0.21 3.34
N ARG A 37 5.87 0.48 4.52
CA ARG A 37 5.67 -0.33 5.73
C ARG A 37 5.66 0.53 7.00
N ALA A 38 5.05 0.02 8.06
CA ALA A 38 5.16 0.59 9.40
C ALA A 38 6.49 0.20 10.06
N GLU A 39 7.02 1.06 10.93
CA GLU A 39 8.25 0.82 11.69
C GLU A 39 8.16 -0.36 12.66
N ASP A 40 6.96 -0.66 13.18
CA ASP A 40 6.72 -1.74 14.13
C ASP A 40 6.35 -3.08 13.47
N GLU A 41 6.36 -3.15 12.14
CA GLU A 41 6.05 -4.34 11.33
C GLU A 41 4.65 -4.95 11.56
N GLU A 42 3.73 -4.18 12.16
CA GLU A 42 2.33 -4.56 12.31
C GLU A 42 1.50 -4.25 11.06
N SER A 43 0.29 -4.82 11.00
CA SER A 43 -0.67 -4.53 9.93
C SER A 43 -1.43 -3.22 10.17
N TYR A 44 -1.62 -2.46 9.10
CA TYR A 44 -2.37 -1.19 9.08
C TYR A 44 -3.11 -0.98 7.76
N ASP A 45 -4.03 -0.02 7.77
CA ASP A 45 -4.57 0.56 6.54
C ASP A 45 -3.62 1.65 6.04
N PHE A 46 -3.11 1.50 4.81
CA PHE A 46 -2.21 2.46 4.19
C PHE A 46 -2.97 3.45 3.32
N TYR A 47 -2.72 4.74 3.54
CA TYR A 47 -3.31 5.83 2.78
C TYR A 47 -2.24 6.60 2.03
N LYS A 48 -2.56 7.01 0.80
CA LYS A 48 -1.79 7.94 -0.04
C LYS A 48 -2.66 9.14 -0.36
N ASP A 49 -2.25 10.32 0.08
CA ASP A 49 -2.98 11.57 -0.11
C ASP A 49 -4.46 11.43 0.28
N ASP A 50 -4.70 10.94 1.50
CA ASP A 50 -6.02 10.64 2.09
C ASP A 50 -6.84 9.54 1.38
N LYS A 51 -6.29 8.84 0.39
CA LYS A 51 -6.96 7.70 -0.27
C LYS A 51 -6.42 6.39 0.24
N LEU A 52 -7.32 5.49 0.66
CA LEU A 52 -6.97 4.12 1.03
C LEU A 52 -6.37 3.38 -0.18
N VAL A 53 -5.19 2.79 0.01
CA VAL A 53 -4.50 2.01 -1.03
C VAL A 53 -4.47 0.53 -0.66
N CYS A 54 -4.08 0.20 0.57
CA CYS A 54 -4.07 -1.17 1.10
C CYS A 54 -4.77 -1.21 2.46
N ARG A 55 -5.47 -2.31 2.77
CA ARG A 55 -6.24 -2.49 4.00
C ARG A 55 -5.69 -3.66 4.80
N ASP A 56 -5.43 -3.45 6.09
CA ASP A 56 -4.94 -4.47 7.03
C ASP A 56 -3.73 -5.27 6.52
N GLU A 57 -2.78 -4.58 5.89
CA GLU A 57 -1.57 -5.19 5.33
C GLU A 57 -0.34 -4.83 6.17
N LYS A 58 0.72 -5.65 6.10
CA LYS A 58 2.03 -5.31 6.68
C LYS A 58 2.88 -4.43 5.76
N TYR A 59 2.69 -4.60 4.45
CA TYR A 59 3.41 -3.92 3.39
C TYR A 59 2.40 -3.47 2.33
N CYS A 60 2.62 -2.32 1.71
CA CYS A 60 1.76 -1.81 0.66
C CYS A 60 2.59 -1.22 -0.47
N ASP A 61 2.43 -1.76 -1.68
CA ASP A 61 3.12 -1.25 -2.86
C ASP A 61 2.31 -0.11 -3.48
N ILE A 62 2.98 1.02 -3.70
CA ILE A 62 2.41 2.22 -4.30
C ILE A 62 3.14 2.50 -5.61
N TYR A 63 2.37 2.78 -6.66
CA TYR A 63 2.93 3.16 -7.95
C TYR A 63 2.98 4.69 -8.10
N HIS A 64 4.13 5.18 -8.56
CA HIS A 64 4.40 6.57 -8.92
C HIS A 64 4.59 6.66 -10.43
N ASP A 65 3.89 7.58 -11.09
CA ASP A 65 4.14 7.91 -12.48
C ASP A 65 5.37 8.80 -12.58
N LYS A 66 6.43 8.36 -13.27
CA LYS A 66 7.68 9.12 -13.44
C LYS A 66 7.49 10.37 -14.30
N SER A 67 6.31 10.60 -14.87
CA SER A 67 5.98 11.88 -15.49
C SER A 67 5.66 12.97 -14.46
N ASP A 68 5.24 12.58 -13.25
CA ASP A 68 4.85 13.45 -12.14
C ASP A 68 5.98 13.71 -11.15
N ILE A 69 5.82 14.72 -10.29
CA ILE A 69 6.73 14.98 -9.18
C ILE A 69 6.47 13.95 -8.08
N CYS A 70 7.52 13.30 -7.58
CA CYS A 70 7.38 12.42 -6.43
C CYS A 70 7.13 13.24 -5.15
N ARG A 71 5.87 13.35 -4.73
CA ARG A 71 5.46 14.07 -3.52
C ARG A 71 4.13 13.53 -2.99
N TYR A 72 4.18 12.80 -1.88
CA TYR A 72 3.03 12.09 -1.31
C TYR A 72 2.94 12.23 0.20
N VAL A 73 1.73 12.37 0.73
CA VAL A 73 1.46 12.15 2.15
C VAL A 73 1.07 10.69 2.33
N LEU A 74 1.91 9.93 3.02
CA LEU A 74 1.66 8.54 3.34
C LEU A 74 1.23 8.42 4.80
N GLU A 75 0.17 7.68 5.06
CA GLU A 75 -0.33 7.48 6.42
C GLU A 75 -0.67 6.02 6.69
N ILE A 76 -0.52 5.63 7.95
CA ILE A 76 -1.03 4.37 8.49
C ILE A 76 -2.18 4.66 9.44
N ARG A 77 -3.30 3.98 9.25
CA ARG A 77 -4.51 4.15 10.05
C ARG A 77 -5.05 2.80 10.54
N ARG A 78 -5.86 2.82 11.60
CA ARG A 78 -6.83 1.75 11.91
C ARG A 78 -8.17 2.42 12.18
N GLY A 79 -9.13 2.21 11.29
CA GLY A 79 -10.37 2.99 11.30
C GLY A 79 -10.08 4.49 11.16
N ASP A 80 -10.60 5.30 12.08
CA ASP A 80 -10.46 6.76 12.06
C ASP A 80 -9.17 7.27 12.73
N VAL A 81 -8.35 6.38 13.32
CA VAL A 81 -7.15 6.78 14.06
C VAL A 81 -5.92 6.72 13.16
N VAL A 82 -5.17 7.82 13.09
CA VAL A 82 -3.88 7.90 12.39
C VAL A 82 -2.76 7.53 13.36
N PHE A 83 -2.05 6.44 13.05
CA PHE A 83 -0.92 5.95 13.86
C PHE A 83 0.42 6.50 13.40
N GLY A 84 0.50 7.07 12.19
CA GLY A 84 1.74 7.63 11.67
C GLY A 84 1.52 8.33 10.34
N ARG A 85 2.35 9.36 10.07
CA ARG A 85 2.36 10.12 8.83
C ARG A 85 3.79 10.32 8.35
N LEU A 86 4.00 10.18 7.05
CA LEU A 86 5.26 10.44 6.38
C LEU A 86 5.03 11.34 5.15
N TYR A 87 5.78 12.43 5.08
CA TYR A 87 5.87 13.26 3.87
C TYR A 87 6.97 12.67 2.98
N TYR A 88 6.58 11.90 1.99
CA TYR A 88 7.49 11.16 1.11
C TYR A 88 7.74 11.93 -0.19
N GLY A 89 8.98 11.91 -0.68
CA GLY A 89 9.37 12.62 -1.90
C GLY A 89 9.99 13.99 -1.66
N TYR A 90 9.97 14.86 -2.67
CA TYR A 90 10.59 16.19 -2.61
C TYR A 90 9.57 17.25 -2.21
N TRP A 91 9.80 17.87 -1.04
CA TRP A 91 8.89 18.84 -0.42
C TRP A 91 9.46 20.27 -0.36
N GLU A 92 10.76 20.45 -0.63
CA GLU A 92 11.37 21.77 -0.64
C GLU A 92 11.00 22.56 -1.90
N GLU A 93 10.54 23.79 -1.71
CA GLU A 93 10.36 24.73 -2.82
C GLU A 93 11.72 25.23 -3.31
N ARG A 94 12.06 24.93 -4.57
CA ARG A 94 13.30 25.46 -5.16
C ARG A 94 13.14 26.90 -5.62
N ASN A 95 14.18 27.69 -5.39
CA ASN A 95 14.37 28.98 -6.04
C ASN A 95 14.43 28.80 -7.57
N PHE A 96 13.91 29.79 -8.31
CA PHE A 96 13.78 29.83 -9.78
C PHE A 96 15.01 29.31 -10.56
N ILE A 97 16.21 29.62 -10.08
CA ILE A 97 17.48 29.24 -10.72
C ILE A 97 17.68 27.72 -10.76
N VAL A 98 17.27 27.00 -9.71
CA VAL A 98 17.50 25.56 -9.63
C VAL A 98 16.51 24.79 -10.51
N ASN A 99 15.27 25.28 -10.65
CA ASN A 99 14.27 24.75 -11.60
C ASN A 99 14.73 24.83 -13.06
N MET A 100 15.66 25.72 -13.39
CA MET A 100 16.19 25.87 -14.75
C MET A 100 17.28 24.83 -15.06
N VAL A 101 17.97 24.31 -14.04
CA VAL A 101 19.14 23.43 -14.19
C VAL A 101 18.80 21.95 -13.95
N SER A 102 17.86 21.63 -13.07
CA SER A 102 17.52 20.24 -12.69
C SER A 102 16.12 19.84 -13.11
N LYS A 103 15.88 19.55 -14.40
CA LYS A 103 14.55 19.12 -14.90
C LYS A 103 14.31 17.61 -14.91
N ARG A 104 15.28 16.76 -14.54
CA ARG A 104 15.17 15.29 -14.70
C ARG A 104 15.08 14.47 -13.42
N ASP A 105 15.62 14.94 -12.30
CA ASP A 105 15.85 14.06 -11.14
C ASP A 105 14.69 14.02 -10.12
N GLU A 106 13.77 14.99 -10.15
CA GLU A 106 12.64 15.08 -9.18
C GLU A 106 11.43 14.20 -9.54
N LYS A 107 11.46 13.67 -10.76
CA LYS A 107 10.50 12.71 -11.30
C LYS A 107 10.73 11.28 -10.83
N LYS A 108 11.85 11.04 -10.16
CA LYS A 108 12.17 9.77 -9.54
C LYS A 108 12.06 9.91 -8.03
N CYS A 109 11.40 8.98 -7.39
CA CYS A 109 11.30 8.99 -5.94
C CYS A 109 12.68 8.76 -5.29
N PRO A 110 12.89 9.28 -4.06
CA PRO A 110 14.18 9.18 -3.37
C PRO A 110 14.54 7.73 -2.94
N GLY A 111 13.69 6.74 -3.21
CA GLY A 111 13.96 5.33 -3.01
C GLY A 111 12.78 4.45 -3.44
N TYR A 112 12.93 3.14 -3.26
CA TYR A 112 11.88 2.15 -3.54
C TYR A 112 11.15 1.68 -2.28
N THR A 113 11.56 2.18 -1.11
CA THR A 113 10.96 1.81 0.17
C THR A 113 10.70 3.04 1.03
N ALA A 114 9.57 3.02 1.72
CA ALA A 114 9.17 4.06 2.68
C ALA A 114 8.80 3.39 4.01
N THR A 115 9.39 3.86 5.10
CA THR A 115 9.06 3.36 6.45
C THR A 115 8.38 4.48 7.23
N ILE A 116 7.14 4.25 7.65
CA ILE A 116 6.34 5.22 8.41
C ILE A 116 6.57 4.96 9.90
N LYS A 117 7.03 5.99 10.61
CA LYS A 117 7.20 5.94 12.06
C LYS A 117 5.84 5.90 12.75
N VAL A 118 5.71 5.00 13.71
CA VAL A 118 4.49 4.84 14.49
C VAL A 118 4.55 5.76 15.70
N ASP A 119 3.51 6.57 15.88
CA ASP A 119 3.31 7.38 17.09
C ASP A 119 2.96 6.45 18.26
N GLN A 120 3.99 6.17 19.07
CA GLN A 120 3.88 5.30 20.23
C GLN A 120 2.91 5.84 21.29
N VAL A 121 2.71 7.17 21.36
CA VAL A 121 1.78 7.79 22.31
C VAL A 121 0.34 7.52 21.87
N VAL A 122 0.04 7.69 20.58
CA VAL A 122 -1.27 7.35 20.01
C VAL A 122 -1.53 5.85 20.17
N LYS A 123 -0.55 5.01 19.82
CA LYS A 123 -0.66 3.55 19.96
C LYS A 123 -0.98 3.13 21.39
N ALA A 124 -0.19 3.60 22.37
CA ALA A 124 -0.42 3.27 23.78
C ALA A 124 -1.79 3.77 24.28
N ARG A 125 -2.23 4.95 23.81
CA ARG A 125 -3.55 5.50 24.17
C ARG A 125 -4.69 4.64 23.65
N GLU A 126 -4.66 4.25 22.38
CA GLU A 126 -5.71 3.42 21.79
C GLU A 126 -5.74 2.02 22.40
N GLU A 127 -4.58 1.40 22.65
CA GLU A 127 -4.52 0.12 23.35
C GLU A 127 -5.09 0.21 24.77
N ALA A 128 -4.85 1.31 25.49
CA ALA A 128 -5.40 1.52 26.82
C ALA A 128 -6.93 1.72 26.79
N LEU A 129 -7.43 2.44 25.78
CA LEU A 129 -8.87 2.62 25.57
C LEU A 129 -9.56 1.30 25.24
N GLU A 130 -8.95 0.48 24.38
CA GLU A 130 -9.48 -0.82 24.01
C GLU A 130 -9.52 -1.78 25.21
N ARG A 131 -8.45 -1.82 26.01
CA ARG A 131 -8.44 -2.60 27.26
C ARG A 131 -9.55 -2.19 28.24
N LYS A 132 -9.86 -0.88 28.32
CA LYS A 132 -10.97 -0.38 29.15
C LYS A 132 -12.32 -0.85 28.61
N ARG A 133 -12.56 -0.70 27.30
CA ARG A 133 -13.81 -1.16 26.65
C ARG A 133 -14.05 -2.64 26.88
N ILE A 134 -13.03 -3.48 26.68
CA ILE A 134 -13.11 -4.92 26.92
C ILE A 134 -13.43 -5.23 28.39
N ARG A 135 -12.84 -4.51 29.36
CA ARG A 135 -13.14 -4.70 30.78
C ARG A 135 -14.59 -4.34 31.09
N GLU A 136 -15.05 -3.17 30.67
CA GLU A 136 -16.42 -2.71 30.89
C GLU A 136 -17.45 -3.65 30.24
N GLU A 137 -17.16 -4.16 29.04
CA GLU A 137 -18.01 -5.13 28.38
C GLU A 137 -18.08 -6.45 29.15
N LYS A 138 -16.95 -6.96 29.65
CA LYS A 138 -16.93 -8.16 30.51
C LYS A 138 -17.75 -7.97 31.79
N GLU A 139 -17.66 -6.81 32.43
CA GLU A 139 -18.44 -6.48 33.62
C GLU A 139 -19.94 -6.41 33.32
N ARG A 140 -20.34 -5.75 32.22
CA ARG A 140 -21.75 -5.71 31.78
C ARG A 140 -22.28 -7.10 31.47
N ASN A 141 -21.51 -7.93 30.77
CA ASN A 141 -21.90 -9.29 30.46
C ASN A 141 -22.04 -10.14 31.73
N ALA A 142 -21.12 -10.02 32.69
CA ALA A 142 -21.21 -10.70 33.97
C ALA A 142 -22.44 -10.28 34.79
N ALA A 143 -22.74 -8.98 34.84
CA ALA A 143 -23.95 -8.47 35.50
C ALA A 143 -25.24 -9.00 34.85
N ARG A 144 -25.27 -9.09 33.50
CA ARG A 144 -26.39 -9.67 32.76
C ARG A 144 -26.63 -11.15 33.07
N TRP A 145 -25.56 -11.92 33.27
CA TRP A 145 -25.66 -13.33 33.67
C TRP A 145 -26.25 -13.49 35.07
N GLN A 146 -25.86 -12.64 36.02
CA GLN A 146 -26.40 -12.68 37.39
C GLN A 146 -27.90 -12.34 37.46
N GLN A 147 -28.39 -11.49 36.55
CA GLN A 147 -29.80 -11.09 36.48
C GLN A 147 -30.66 -12.03 35.61
N SER A 148 -30.07 -13.04 34.96
CA SER A 148 -30.82 -13.98 34.14
C SER A 148 -31.66 -14.91 35.01
N PRO A 149 -32.98 -15.07 34.74
CA PRO A 149 -33.88 -15.91 35.54
C PRO A 149 -33.58 -17.42 35.47
N LEU A 150 -32.59 -17.83 34.68
CA LEU A 150 -32.07 -19.20 34.59
C LEU A 150 -30.93 -19.49 35.57
N SER A 151 -30.42 -18.50 36.33
CA SER A 151 -29.31 -18.70 37.27
C SER A 151 -29.72 -19.39 38.58
N SER A 152 -31.03 -19.53 38.84
CA SER A 152 -31.57 -20.02 40.12
C SER A 152 -32.28 -21.38 40.08
N SER A 153 -32.19 -22.17 39.00
CA SER A 153 -32.91 -23.46 38.90
C SER A 153 -32.05 -24.71 39.12
N SER A 154 -30.90 -24.63 39.80
CA SER A 154 -30.04 -25.79 40.12
C SER A 154 -30.04 -26.20 41.61
N ALA A 155 -31.02 -25.73 42.38
CA ALA A 155 -31.22 -26.14 43.78
C ALA A 155 -32.66 -26.62 43.99
N GLN A 156 -32.98 -27.81 43.48
CA GLN A 156 -34.01 -28.69 44.01
C GLN A 156 -33.74 -30.13 43.60
#